data_AF-A0A445N069-F1
#
_entry.id   AF-A0A445N069-F1
#
_cell.length_a   1.000
_cell.length_b   1.000
_cell.length_c   1.000
_cell.angle_alpha   90.00
_cell.angle_beta   90.00
_cell.angle_gamma   90.00
#
_symmetry.space_group_name_H-M   'P 1'
#
loop_
_entity.id
_entity.type
_entity.pdbx_description
1 polymer ?
#
loop_
_entity_poly.entity_id
_entity_poly.type
_entity_poly.pdbx_seq_one_letter_code
_entity_poly.pdbx_strand_id
1 'polypeptide(L)'
;MKKIGRNDLCPCGSGKKFKNCHLGKEDQVVQDSMDQFSDDMSARITGLKPVFYGRSKEMLDALDIKALTGSDIGVKFIDLAAYQRLDFFGRKASQDATDSKGGVVVNFLKTQKIDPDNIYIAISKNIVDNVLIHQLAHALNFLQGSNLAQGIATPLAFEFGIPVEQLEHPHEFGYWLIFLQEKFNVQLDADDTIICFLYKNDMLFKQDEIEKQNPFVLSTKSERILKFLSENSAEIDALICELPGYIGSRVKQD
;
A
#
# COMPACT_ATOMS: atom_id res chain seq x y z
N MET A 1 -5.85 28.00 0.66
CA MET A 1 -4.54 27.74 1.32
C MET A 1 -3.45 27.85 0.25
N LYS A 2 -2.21 28.24 0.60
CA LYS A 2 -1.10 28.18 -0.37
C LYS A 2 -0.93 26.71 -0.80
N LYS A 3 -0.80 26.45 -2.09
CA LYS A 3 -0.48 25.11 -2.60
C LYS A 3 0.84 24.66 -1.94
N ILE A 4 0.82 23.53 -1.24
CA ILE A 4 2.01 22.95 -0.62
C ILE A 4 2.97 22.53 -1.75
N GLY A 5 4.18 23.07 -1.72
CA GLY A 5 5.21 22.73 -2.69
C GLY A 5 5.71 21.31 -2.48
N ARG A 6 6.07 20.62 -3.57
CA ARG A 6 6.56 19.23 -3.55
C ARG A 6 7.76 19.01 -2.61
N ASN A 7 8.59 20.03 -2.45
CA ASN A 7 9.79 19.99 -1.60
C ASN A 7 9.56 20.57 -0.20
N ASP A 8 8.37 21.09 0.10
CA ASP A 8 8.03 21.59 1.43
C ASP A 8 7.93 20.43 2.43
N LEU A 9 8.08 20.73 3.72
CA LEU A 9 7.83 19.74 4.77
C LEU A 9 6.38 19.28 4.72
N CYS A 10 6.19 17.97 4.88
CA CYS A 10 4.87 17.37 4.84
C CYS A 10 4.01 17.91 6.00
N PRO A 11 2.77 18.35 5.76
CA PRO A 11 1.91 18.89 6.81
C PRO A 11 1.50 17.85 7.85
N CYS A 12 1.69 16.55 7.61
CA CYS A 12 1.36 15.50 8.56
C CYS A 12 2.33 15.38 9.75
N GLY A 13 3.36 16.22 9.82
CA GLY A 13 4.32 16.21 10.93
C GLY A 13 5.42 15.15 10.82
N SER A 14 5.40 14.27 9.81
CA SER A 14 6.40 13.20 9.64
C SER A 14 7.85 13.67 9.44
N GLY A 15 8.06 14.98 9.24
CA GLY A 15 9.35 15.59 8.91
C GLY A 15 9.90 15.25 7.51
N LYS A 16 9.23 14.36 6.76
CA LYS A 16 9.54 14.06 5.36
C LYS A 16 9.15 15.25 4.47
N LYS A 17 9.81 15.41 3.33
CA LYS A 17 9.30 16.31 2.26
C LYS A 17 7.95 15.78 1.77
N PHE A 18 7.05 16.65 1.31
CA PHE A 18 5.72 16.26 0.85
C PHE A 18 5.77 15.16 -0.24
N LYS A 19 6.70 15.27 -1.20
CA LYS A 19 7.02 14.23 -2.21
C LYS A 19 7.52 12.90 -1.66
N ASN A 20 8.10 12.88 -0.47
CA ASN A 20 8.62 11.68 0.17
C ASN A 20 7.64 11.11 1.20
N CYS A 21 6.44 11.68 1.31
CA CYS A 21 5.44 11.30 2.31
C CYS A 21 4.10 10.97 1.65
N HIS A 22 3.36 11.98 1.14
CA HIS A 22 2.00 11.76 0.62
C HIS A 22 1.90 11.85 -0.90
N LEU A 23 2.86 12.46 -1.60
CA LEU A 23 2.84 12.51 -3.07
C LEU A 23 3.32 11.21 -3.75
N GLY A 24 3.70 10.19 -2.97
CA GLY A 24 4.31 8.95 -3.47
C GLY A 24 5.72 9.15 -4.04
N LYS A 25 6.50 8.08 -4.15
CA LYS A 25 7.80 8.12 -4.84
C LYS A 25 7.55 8.29 -6.35
N GLU A 26 7.48 9.54 -6.80
CA GLU A 26 7.23 9.88 -8.21
C GLU A 26 8.26 9.28 -9.19
N ASP A 27 9.43 8.84 -8.71
CA ASP A 27 10.43 8.12 -9.52
C ASP A 27 10.04 6.65 -9.84
N GLN A 28 8.85 6.22 -9.41
CA GLN A 28 8.28 4.90 -9.72
C GLN A 28 6.99 4.98 -10.55
N VAL A 29 6.83 5.99 -11.42
CA VAL A 29 5.86 5.92 -12.52
C VAL A 29 6.29 4.80 -13.47
N VAL A 30 5.88 3.58 -13.16
CA VAL A 30 5.73 2.52 -14.14
C VAL A 30 4.32 2.70 -14.68
N GLN A 31 4.23 3.20 -15.91
CA GLN A 31 3.04 3.04 -16.73
C GLN A 31 2.86 1.52 -16.92
N ASP A 32 2.09 0.87 -16.04
CA ASP A 32 1.44 -0.39 -16.35
C ASP A 32 0.40 -0.06 -17.44
N SER A 33 0.84 0.12 -18.69
CA SER A 33 -0.08 0.25 -19.82
C SER A 33 -0.88 -1.04 -19.88
N MET A 34 -2.22 -0.93 -19.78
CA MET A 34 -3.15 -2.06 -19.72
C MET A 34 -3.04 -3.03 -20.92
N ASP A 35 -2.37 -2.61 -22.00
CA ASP A 35 -2.22 -3.37 -23.25
C ASP A 35 -1.07 -4.40 -23.29
N GLN A 36 -0.39 -4.71 -22.17
CA GLN A 36 0.81 -5.58 -22.19
C GLN A 36 0.82 -6.82 -21.27
N PHE A 37 -0.32 -7.26 -20.72
CA PHE A 37 -0.34 -8.51 -19.94
C PHE A 37 -0.42 -9.73 -20.86
N SER A 38 0.75 -10.17 -21.34
CA SER A 38 0.89 -11.39 -22.14
C SER A 38 0.71 -12.65 -21.28
N ASP A 39 0.28 -13.73 -21.92
CA ASP A 39 0.13 -15.02 -21.26
C ASP A 39 1.49 -15.57 -20.76
N ASP A 40 2.59 -15.24 -21.47
CA ASP A 40 3.96 -15.53 -21.03
C ASP A 40 4.32 -14.83 -19.71
N MET A 41 3.95 -13.55 -19.55
CA MET A 41 4.14 -12.83 -18.27
C MET A 41 3.37 -13.52 -17.15
N SER A 42 2.10 -13.83 -17.39
CA SER A 42 1.26 -14.52 -16.42
C SER A 42 1.86 -15.86 -16.00
N ALA A 43 2.35 -16.65 -16.97
CA ALA A 43 2.91 -17.98 -16.74
C ALA A 43 4.19 -17.93 -15.91
N ARG A 44 5.02 -16.92 -16.15
CA ARG A 44 6.26 -16.71 -15.38
C ARG A 44 5.98 -16.34 -13.94
N ILE A 45 4.97 -15.52 -13.68
CA ILE A 45 4.60 -15.11 -12.32
C ILE A 45 3.98 -16.29 -11.56
N THR A 46 2.97 -16.95 -12.14
CA THR A 46 2.27 -18.07 -11.51
C THR A 46 3.15 -19.32 -11.38
N GLY A 47 4.19 -19.44 -12.21
CA GLY A 47 5.23 -20.46 -12.12
C GLY A 47 6.26 -20.25 -11.00
N LEU A 48 6.26 -19.09 -10.32
CA LEU A 48 7.13 -18.87 -9.17
C LEU A 48 6.73 -19.78 -8.01
N LYS A 49 7.73 -20.34 -7.33
CA LYS A 49 7.49 -21.23 -6.19
C LYS A 49 6.84 -20.46 -5.03
N PRO A 50 5.80 -21.02 -4.40
CA PRO A 50 5.29 -20.48 -3.15
C PRO A 50 6.35 -20.44 -2.06
N VAL A 51 6.36 -19.39 -1.26
CA VAL A 51 7.29 -19.22 -0.13
C VAL A 51 6.55 -18.82 1.14
N PHE A 52 7.15 -19.11 2.29
CA PHE A 52 6.65 -18.65 3.58
C PHE A 52 7.80 -18.05 4.38
N TYR A 53 7.81 -16.73 4.52
CA TYR A 53 8.84 -15.98 5.25
C TYR A 53 8.20 -15.22 6.41
N GLY A 54 8.95 -15.01 7.50
CA GLY A 54 8.40 -14.43 8.73
C GLY A 54 7.18 -15.22 9.23
N ARG A 55 6.12 -14.50 9.60
CA ARG A 55 4.85 -15.08 10.05
C ARG A 55 3.82 -15.28 8.92
N SER A 56 4.21 -15.23 7.64
CA SER A 56 3.26 -15.24 6.52
C SER A 56 2.36 -16.48 6.49
N LYS A 57 2.91 -17.66 6.81
CA LYS A 57 2.12 -18.91 6.91
C LYS A 57 1.12 -18.85 8.07
N GLU A 58 1.60 -18.46 9.26
CA GLU A 58 0.77 -18.36 10.46
C GLU A 58 -0.41 -17.40 10.24
N MET A 59 -0.14 -16.20 9.70
CA MET A 59 -1.17 -15.20 9.47
C MET A 59 -2.17 -15.65 8.42
N LEU A 60 -1.72 -16.26 7.31
CA LEU A 60 -2.61 -16.75 6.27
C LEU A 60 -3.48 -17.91 6.76
N ASP A 61 -2.91 -18.89 7.47
CA ASP A 61 -3.65 -20.03 8.01
C ASP A 61 -4.72 -19.59 9.03
N ALA A 62 -4.52 -18.45 9.71
CA ALA A 62 -5.45 -17.90 10.69
C ALA A 62 -6.58 -17.04 10.07
N LEU A 63 -6.56 -16.81 8.76
CA LEU A 63 -7.55 -16.02 8.03
C LEU A 63 -8.49 -16.93 7.23
N ASP A 64 -9.75 -16.99 7.63
CA ASP A 64 -10.80 -17.57 6.80
C ASP A 64 -11.23 -16.53 5.74
N ILE A 65 -10.51 -16.50 4.62
CA ILE A 65 -10.72 -15.51 3.55
C ILE A 65 -12.17 -15.52 3.09
N LYS A 66 -12.76 -16.70 2.88
CA LYS A 66 -14.13 -16.82 2.40
C LYS A 66 -15.13 -16.24 3.40
N ALA A 67 -14.97 -16.54 4.68
CA ALA A 67 -15.85 -15.97 5.71
C ALA A 67 -15.66 -14.46 5.87
N LEU A 68 -14.43 -13.96 5.69
CA LEU A 68 -14.09 -12.54 5.88
C LEU A 68 -14.53 -11.67 4.70
N THR A 69 -14.33 -12.12 3.46
CA THR A 69 -14.51 -11.29 2.25
C THR A 69 -15.64 -11.77 1.35
N GLY A 70 -16.13 -13.00 1.55
CA GLY A 70 -17.09 -13.65 0.65
C GLY A 70 -16.46 -14.20 -0.64
N SER A 71 -15.14 -14.03 -0.83
CA SER A 71 -14.43 -14.48 -2.02
C SER A 71 -13.86 -15.89 -1.85
N ASP A 72 -13.95 -16.69 -2.92
CA ASP A 72 -13.29 -18.00 -3.02
C ASP A 72 -11.83 -17.90 -3.50
N ILE A 73 -11.37 -16.69 -3.86
CA ILE A 73 -10.01 -16.44 -4.33
C ILE A 73 -9.03 -16.53 -3.15
N GLY A 74 -7.99 -17.35 -3.30
CA GLY A 74 -6.92 -17.55 -2.32
C GLY A 74 -5.82 -16.49 -2.39
N VAL A 75 -4.88 -16.57 -1.43
CA VAL A 75 -3.66 -15.75 -1.41
C VAL A 75 -2.44 -16.66 -1.45
N LYS A 76 -1.50 -16.35 -2.35
CA LYS A 76 -0.21 -17.05 -2.50
C LYS A 76 0.94 -16.08 -2.27
N PHE A 77 1.92 -16.50 -1.50
CA PHE A 77 3.15 -15.76 -1.32
C PHE A 77 4.24 -16.27 -2.26
N ILE A 78 4.95 -15.35 -2.91
CA ILE A 78 6.10 -15.64 -3.79
C ILE A 78 7.33 -14.84 -3.35
N ASP A 79 8.52 -15.29 -3.76
CA ASP A 79 9.77 -14.61 -3.39
C ASP A 79 9.91 -13.28 -4.14
N LEU A 80 10.06 -12.18 -3.39
CA LEU A 80 10.16 -10.82 -3.96
C LEU A 80 11.35 -10.67 -4.92
N ALA A 81 12.51 -11.24 -4.56
CA ALA A 81 13.69 -11.15 -5.42
C ALA A 81 13.54 -12.00 -6.69
N ALA A 82 12.81 -13.12 -6.64
CA ALA A 82 12.45 -13.91 -7.81
C ALA A 82 11.46 -13.15 -8.70
N TYR A 83 10.43 -12.53 -8.12
CA TYR A 83 9.46 -11.72 -8.84
C TYR A 83 10.12 -10.55 -9.57
N GLN A 84 11.00 -9.80 -8.89
CA GLN A 84 11.72 -8.68 -9.50
C GLN A 84 12.66 -9.11 -10.64
N ARG A 85 13.24 -10.32 -10.56
CA ARG A 85 14.11 -10.88 -11.61
C ARG A 85 13.39 -11.27 -12.89
N LEU A 86 12.06 -11.34 -12.89
CA LEU A 86 11.31 -11.61 -14.11
C LEU A 86 11.38 -10.44 -15.11
N ASP A 87 11.87 -9.27 -14.67
CA ASP A 87 12.26 -8.10 -15.47
C ASP A 87 11.34 -7.80 -16.66
N PHE A 88 10.05 -7.61 -16.37
CA PHE A 88 9.03 -7.38 -17.39
C PHE A 88 9.16 -6.03 -18.11
N PHE A 89 9.98 -5.09 -17.57
CA PHE A 89 10.07 -3.71 -18.07
C PHE A 89 11.50 -3.12 -18.10
N GLY A 90 12.53 -3.96 -18.07
CA GLY A 90 13.92 -3.54 -18.30
C GLY A 90 14.53 -2.71 -17.18
N ARG A 91 14.13 -2.93 -15.91
CA ARG A 91 14.83 -2.34 -14.76
C ARG A 91 15.92 -3.30 -14.32
N LYS A 92 17.19 -2.87 -14.44
CA LYS A 92 18.29 -3.46 -13.67
C LYS A 92 17.86 -3.49 -12.20
N ALA A 93 17.77 -4.69 -11.62
CA ALA A 93 17.66 -4.86 -10.18
C ALA A 93 18.74 -3.96 -9.55
N SER A 94 18.33 -2.95 -8.77
CA SER A 94 19.28 -2.23 -7.95
C SER A 94 19.94 -3.28 -7.04
N GLN A 95 21.27 -3.30 -7.01
CA GLN A 95 22.05 -4.33 -6.30
C GLN A 95 21.73 -4.39 -4.78
N ASP A 96 20.97 -3.43 -4.26
CA ASP A 96 20.48 -3.35 -2.88
C ASP A 96 19.21 -4.17 -2.58
N ALA A 97 18.63 -4.89 -3.55
CA ALA A 97 17.39 -5.66 -3.36
C ALA A 97 17.50 -6.82 -2.34
N THR A 98 18.72 -7.21 -1.96
CA THR A 98 18.96 -8.36 -1.08
C THR A 98 18.66 -8.09 0.40
N ASP A 99 18.51 -6.83 0.81
CA ASP A 99 18.28 -6.46 2.21
C ASP A 99 16.96 -5.70 2.46
N SER A 100 16.14 -5.48 1.41
CA SER A 100 14.87 -4.76 1.55
C SER A 100 13.82 -5.61 2.28
N LYS A 101 13.34 -5.15 3.44
CA LYS A 101 12.21 -5.71 4.21
C LYS A 101 10.85 -5.40 3.53
N GLY A 102 10.77 -5.62 2.23
CA GLY A 102 9.64 -5.20 1.39
C GLY A 102 8.64 -6.32 1.14
N GLY A 103 7.45 -5.91 0.71
CA GLY A 103 6.44 -6.76 0.10
C GLY A 103 5.67 -5.96 -0.95
N VAL A 104 5.05 -6.64 -1.91
CA VAL A 104 4.17 -6.02 -2.92
C VAL A 104 3.06 -6.98 -3.31
N VAL A 105 1.82 -6.50 -3.37
CA VAL A 105 0.72 -7.25 -3.99
C VAL A 105 0.93 -7.21 -5.51
N VAL A 106 1.01 -8.37 -6.14
CA VAL A 106 1.08 -8.46 -7.59
C VAL A 106 -0.29 -8.08 -8.15
N ASN A 107 -0.30 -7.15 -9.11
CA ASN A 107 -1.53 -6.77 -9.81
C ASN A 107 -2.25 -8.03 -10.31
N PHE A 108 -3.48 -8.25 -9.83
CA PHE A 108 -4.27 -9.44 -10.12
C PHE A 108 -4.47 -9.66 -11.62
N LEU A 109 -4.55 -8.59 -12.42
CA LEU A 109 -4.65 -8.68 -13.88
C LEU A 109 -3.43 -9.38 -14.52
N LYS A 110 -2.26 -9.35 -13.87
CA LYS A 110 -1.04 -10.04 -14.33
C LYS A 110 -1.15 -11.56 -14.16
N THR A 111 -1.96 -12.06 -13.24
CA THR A 111 -2.06 -13.51 -12.91
C THR A 111 -3.39 -14.12 -13.31
N GLN A 112 -4.46 -13.33 -13.41
CA GLN A 112 -5.84 -13.80 -13.59
C GLN A 112 -6.04 -14.70 -14.81
N LYS A 113 -5.28 -14.50 -15.89
CA LYS A 113 -5.42 -15.32 -17.11
C LYS A 113 -5.06 -16.80 -16.90
N ILE A 114 -4.07 -17.09 -16.06
CA ILE A 114 -3.57 -18.45 -15.83
C ILE A 114 -3.97 -19.00 -14.47
N ASP A 115 -4.05 -18.14 -13.45
CA ASP A 115 -4.48 -18.51 -12.11
C ASP A 115 -5.47 -17.46 -11.57
N PRO A 116 -6.75 -17.51 -12.01
CA PRO A 116 -7.80 -16.59 -11.55
C PRO A 116 -8.19 -16.81 -10.09
N ASP A 117 -7.86 -17.96 -9.51
CA ASP A 117 -8.29 -18.37 -8.19
C ASP A 117 -7.35 -17.89 -7.08
N ASN A 118 -6.29 -17.13 -7.42
CA ASN A 118 -5.31 -16.67 -6.43
C ASN A 118 -4.80 -15.25 -6.69
N ILE A 119 -4.67 -14.48 -5.62
CA ILE A 119 -3.88 -13.25 -5.55
C ILE A 119 -2.46 -13.60 -5.12
N TYR A 120 -1.48 -12.91 -5.69
CA TYR A 120 -0.08 -13.13 -5.40
C TYR A 120 0.48 -11.96 -4.60
N ILE A 121 1.22 -12.24 -3.54
CA ILE A 121 1.95 -11.25 -2.75
C ILE A 121 3.42 -11.64 -2.78
N ALA A 122 4.27 -10.79 -3.34
CA ALA A 122 5.70 -11.01 -3.38
C ALA A 122 6.34 -10.46 -2.10
N ILE A 123 7.00 -11.32 -1.32
CA ILE A 123 7.56 -10.99 0.00
C ILE A 123 9.06 -11.26 0.07
N SER A 124 9.77 -10.41 0.80
CA SER A 124 11.20 -10.54 1.09
C SER A 124 11.46 -11.59 2.18
N LYS A 125 12.67 -12.16 2.21
CA LYS A 125 13.08 -13.15 3.23
C LYS A 125 13.10 -12.58 4.65
N ASN A 126 13.39 -11.29 4.77
CA ASN A 126 13.46 -10.54 6.02
C ASN A 126 12.20 -9.69 6.26
N ILE A 127 11.06 -10.07 5.64
CA ILE A 127 9.78 -9.42 5.84
C ILE A 127 9.45 -9.30 7.33
N VAL A 128 8.95 -8.13 7.72
CA VAL A 128 8.51 -7.82 9.09
C VAL A 128 6.99 -7.75 9.15
N ASP A 129 6.44 -7.99 10.34
CA ASP A 129 5.00 -8.18 10.53
C ASP A 129 4.15 -6.99 10.07
N ASN A 130 4.59 -5.74 10.30
CA ASN A 130 3.87 -4.54 9.87
C ASN A 130 3.72 -4.50 8.34
N VAL A 131 4.81 -4.76 7.60
CA VAL A 131 4.77 -4.81 6.14
C VAL A 131 3.90 -5.97 5.66
N LEU A 132 3.96 -7.12 6.33
CA LEU A 132 3.14 -8.27 5.97
C LEU A 132 1.64 -8.00 6.14
N ILE A 133 1.22 -7.44 7.27
CA ILE A 133 -0.20 -7.11 7.49
C ILE A 133 -0.67 -5.98 6.56
N HIS A 134 0.20 -5.04 6.20
CA HIS A 134 -0.10 -4.01 5.22
C HIS A 134 -0.42 -4.63 3.84
N GLN A 135 0.42 -5.56 3.36
CA GLN A 135 0.15 -6.25 2.09
C GLN A 135 -1.10 -7.14 2.16
N LEU A 136 -1.34 -7.81 3.30
CA LEU A 136 -2.57 -8.57 3.51
C LEU A 136 -3.81 -7.66 3.55
N ALA A 137 -3.72 -6.45 4.11
CA ALA A 137 -4.82 -5.50 4.12
C ALA A 137 -5.23 -5.11 2.69
N HIS A 138 -4.27 -4.85 1.80
CA HIS A 138 -4.56 -4.64 0.39
C HIS A 138 -5.21 -5.86 -0.28
N ALA A 139 -4.72 -7.07 0.00
CA ALA A 139 -5.30 -8.28 -0.57
C ALA A 139 -6.74 -8.50 -0.10
N LEU A 140 -7.02 -8.33 1.20
CA LEU A 140 -8.37 -8.47 1.76
C LEU A 140 -9.32 -7.39 1.24
N ASN A 141 -8.83 -6.15 1.11
CA ASN A 141 -9.59 -5.05 0.53
C ASN A 141 -10.03 -5.39 -0.90
N PHE A 142 -9.09 -5.86 -1.73
CA PHE A 142 -9.38 -6.32 -3.08
C PHE A 142 -10.42 -7.45 -3.11
N LEU A 143 -10.22 -8.47 -2.27
CA LEU A 143 -11.10 -9.63 -2.20
C LEU A 143 -12.52 -9.31 -1.74
N GLN A 144 -12.71 -8.26 -0.93
CA GLN A 144 -14.03 -7.82 -0.49
C GLN A 144 -14.83 -7.10 -1.60
N GLY A 145 -14.22 -6.86 -2.76
CA GLY A 145 -14.85 -6.19 -3.89
C GLY A 145 -14.21 -4.86 -4.26
N SER A 146 -12.98 -4.58 -3.78
CA SER A 146 -12.24 -3.43 -4.27
C SER A 146 -11.71 -3.63 -5.68
N ASN A 147 -12.44 -3.12 -6.68
CA ASN A 147 -12.00 -3.11 -8.08
C ASN A 147 -10.80 -2.18 -8.33
N LEU A 148 -10.40 -1.39 -7.32
CA LEU A 148 -9.19 -0.58 -7.38
C LEU A 148 -7.96 -1.50 -7.25
N ALA A 149 -7.55 -2.10 -8.36
CA ALA A 149 -6.27 -2.77 -8.43
C ALA A 149 -5.14 -1.77 -8.16
N GLN A 150 -4.16 -2.16 -7.34
CA GLN A 150 -2.91 -1.39 -7.18
C GLN A 150 -2.35 -1.06 -8.57
N GLY A 151 -2.11 0.22 -8.83
CA GLY A 151 -1.67 0.74 -10.13
C GLY A 151 -2.67 1.63 -10.89
N ILE A 152 -3.98 1.56 -10.61
CA ILE A 152 -4.98 2.49 -11.20
C ILE A 152 -4.99 3.83 -10.46
N ALA A 153 -4.56 3.83 -9.19
CA ALA A 153 -4.49 5.03 -8.36
C ALA A 153 -3.49 6.07 -8.92
N THR A 154 -2.38 5.64 -9.53
CA THR A 154 -1.33 6.54 -10.03
C THR A 154 -1.79 7.46 -11.17
N PRO A 155 -2.46 6.97 -12.23
CA PRO A 155 -3.07 7.84 -13.24
C PRO A 155 -4.04 8.87 -12.64
N LEU A 156 -4.95 8.43 -11.76
CA LEU A 156 -5.95 9.31 -11.13
C LEU A 156 -5.31 10.35 -10.20
N ALA A 157 -4.32 9.93 -9.41
CA ALA A 157 -3.52 10.79 -8.53
C ALA A 157 -2.84 11.90 -9.34
N PHE A 158 -2.23 11.54 -10.47
CA PHE A 158 -1.60 12.51 -11.37
C PHE A 158 -2.62 13.44 -12.01
N GLU A 159 -3.72 12.91 -12.55
CA GLU A 159 -4.76 13.68 -13.22
C GLU A 159 -5.41 14.71 -12.29
N PHE A 160 -5.69 14.33 -11.04
CA PHE A 160 -6.38 15.19 -10.08
C PHE A 160 -5.45 15.91 -9.11
N GLY A 161 -4.14 15.67 -9.18
CA GLY A 161 -3.16 16.25 -8.25
C GLY A 161 -3.34 15.80 -6.81
N ILE A 162 -3.81 14.56 -6.61
CA ILE A 162 -4.10 13.97 -5.31
C ILE A 162 -2.95 13.06 -4.90
N PRO A 163 -2.48 13.11 -3.63
CA PRO A 163 -1.65 12.07 -3.02
C PRO A 163 -2.07 10.65 -3.39
N VAL A 164 -1.21 9.87 -4.05
CA VAL A 164 -1.50 8.47 -4.42
C VAL A 164 -1.85 7.62 -3.19
N GLU A 165 -1.18 7.89 -2.06
CA GLU A 165 -1.42 7.23 -0.78
C GLU A 165 -2.87 7.38 -0.28
N GLN A 166 -3.54 8.50 -0.62
CA GLN A 166 -4.95 8.71 -0.23
C GLN A 166 -5.90 7.85 -1.06
N LEU A 167 -5.50 7.44 -2.28
CA LEU A 167 -6.30 6.62 -3.18
C LEU A 167 -6.01 5.12 -2.99
N GLU A 168 -4.77 4.75 -2.62
CA GLU A 168 -4.37 3.36 -2.38
C GLU A 168 -4.81 2.84 -1.00
N HIS A 169 -5.05 3.74 -0.04
CA HIS A 169 -5.47 3.41 1.32
C HIS A 169 -6.86 3.97 1.64
N PRO A 170 -7.93 3.47 0.99
CA PRO A 170 -9.29 3.90 1.30
C PRO A 170 -9.73 3.42 2.70
N HIS A 171 -10.93 3.82 3.09
CA HIS A 171 -11.53 3.50 4.38
C HIS A 171 -11.61 1.98 4.60
N GLU A 172 -11.93 1.23 3.56
CA GLU A 172 -11.99 -0.23 3.57
C GLU A 172 -10.60 -0.86 3.83
N PHE A 173 -9.53 -0.28 3.28
CA PHE A 173 -8.16 -0.67 3.63
C PHE A 173 -7.89 -0.40 5.13
N GLY A 174 -8.26 0.77 5.63
CA GLY A 174 -8.08 1.13 7.05
C GLY A 174 -8.77 0.15 8.00
N TYR A 175 -9.95 -0.35 7.62
CA TYR A 175 -10.65 -1.41 8.36
C TYR A 175 -9.81 -2.69 8.43
N TRP A 176 -9.31 -3.19 7.28
CA TRP A 176 -8.52 -4.41 7.23
C TRP A 176 -7.18 -4.28 7.96
N LEU A 177 -6.52 -3.13 7.87
CA LEU A 177 -5.28 -2.86 8.57
C LEU A 177 -5.46 -2.97 10.09
N ILE A 178 -6.50 -2.33 10.65
CA ILE A 178 -6.81 -2.42 12.09
C ILE A 178 -7.20 -3.84 12.49
N PHE A 179 -8.06 -4.51 11.70
CA PHE A 179 -8.45 -5.89 11.96
C PHE A 179 -7.22 -6.81 12.06
N LEU A 180 -6.27 -6.71 11.12
CA LEU A 180 -5.05 -7.51 11.12
C LEU A 180 -4.10 -7.11 12.25
N GLN A 181 -3.98 -5.81 12.53
CA GLN A 181 -3.19 -5.27 13.64
C GLN A 181 -3.63 -5.90 14.97
N GLU A 182 -4.93 -5.87 15.26
CA GLU A 182 -5.51 -6.40 16.50
C GLU A 182 -5.43 -7.92 16.54
N LYS A 183 -5.79 -8.60 15.44
CA LYS A 183 -5.78 -10.06 15.36
C LYS A 183 -4.40 -10.67 15.58
N PHE A 184 -3.34 -10.02 15.08
CA PHE A 184 -1.98 -10.56 15.13
C PHE A 184 -1.05 -9.83 16.11
N ASN A 185 -1.58 -8.84 16.84
CA ASN A 185 -0.86 -8.01 17.80
C ASN A 185 0.42 -7.40 17.20
N VAL A 186 0.26 -6.69 16.07
CA VAL A 186 1.36 -6.11 15.30
C VAL A 186 1.47 -4.62 15.59
N GLN A 187 2.70 -4.14 15.83
CA GLN A 187 2.98 -2.70 15.90
C GLN A 187 3.10 -2.13 14.49
N LEU A 188 2.31 -1.11 14.19
CA LEU A 188 2.37 -0.40 12.91
C LEU A 188 3.63 0.48 12.83
N ASP A 189 4.06 0.77 11.62
CA ASP A 189 5.05 1.81 11.38
C ASP A 189 4.42 3.20 11.38
N ALA A 190 5.25 4.23 11.18
CA ALA A 190 4.80 5.61 11.19
C ALA A 190 3.74 5.90 10.11
N ASP A 191 3.89 5.35 8.91
CA ASP A 191 3.01 5.66 7.78
C ASP A 191 1.65 4.96 7.97
N ASP A 192 1.64 3.68 8.36
CA ASP A 192 0.43 2.93 8.70
C ASP A 192 -0.31 3.48 9.92
N THR A 193 0.42 4.01 10.90
CA THR A 193 -0.19 4.67 12.05
C THR A 193 -0.94 5.96 11.65
N ILE A 194 -0.42 6.71 10.67
CA ILE A 194 -1.14 7.87 10.10
C ILE A 194 -2.42 7.39 9.39
N ILE A 195 -2.37 6.29 8.64
CA ILE A 195 -3.55 5.73 7.96
C ILE A 195 -4.60 5.33 9.01
N CYS A 196 -4.21 4.63 10.07
CA CYS A 196 -5.11 4.28 11.16
C CYS A 196 -5.70 5.51 11.87
N PHE A 197 -4.91 6.58 12.05
CA PHE A 197 -5.39 7.84 12.61
C PHE A 197 -6.46 8.47 11.70
N LEU A 198 -6.24 8.49 10.38
CA LEU A 198 -7.22 8.99 9.42
C LEU A 198 -8.49 8.13 9.38
N TYR A 199 -8.35 6.81 9.44
CA TYR A 199 -9.49 5.88 9.48
C TYR A 199 -10.37 6.13 10.71
N LYS A 200 -9.76 6.19 11.90
CA LYS A 200 -10.49 6.41 13.17
C LYS A 200 -11.23 7.75 13.24
N ASN A 201 -10.85 8.70 12.38
CA ASN A 201 -11.46 10.03 12.29
C ASN A 201 -12.37 10.19 11.04
N ASP A 202 -12.70 9.11 10.33
CA ASP A 202 -13.53 9.13 9.11
C ASP A 202 -13.00 10.09 8.02
N MET A 203 -11.67 10.13 7.88
CA MET A 203 -10.98 11.02 6.95
C MET A 203 -10.53 10.32 5.66
N LEU A 204 -10.46 8.99 5.63
CA LEU A 204 -10.09 8.26 4.41
C LEU A 204 -11.18 8.34 3.34
N PHE A 205 -10.78 8.23 2.07
CA PHE A 205 -11.72 8.05 0.96
C PHE A 205 -12.47 6.74 1.10
N LYS A 206 -13.77 6.72 0.83
CA LYS A 206 -14.48 5.46 0.62
C LYS A 206 -14.25 4.99 -0.80
N GLN A 207 -14.23 3.69 -1.00
CA GLN A 207 -13.99 3.14 -2.32
C GLN A 207 -15.01 3.62 -3.36
N ASP A 208 -16.29 3.71 -2.98
CA ASP A 208 -17.36 4.17 -3.88
C ASP A 208 -17.22 5.65 -4.29
N GLU A 209 -16.47 6.46 -3.53
CA GLU A 209 -16.13 7.83 -3.91
C GLU A 209 -15.02 7.84 -4.97
N ILE A 210 -14.03 6.95 -4.85
CA ILE A 210 -12.92 6.83 -5.80
C ILE A 210 -13.42 6.30 -7.15
N GLU A 211 -14.29 5.28 -7.14
CA GLU A 211 -14.85 4.67 -8.35
C GLU A 211 -15.68 5.65 -9.19
N LYS A 212 -16.35 6.62 -8.56
CA LYS A 212 -17.11 7.66 -9.26
C LYS A 212 -16.21 8.64 -10.02
N GLN A 213 -14.91 8.68 -9.71
CA GLN A 213 -13.89 9.53 -10.35
C GLN A 213 -14.33 10.99 -10.51
N ASN A 214 -15.11 11.53 -9.55
CA ASN A 214 -15.60 12.89 -9.62
C ASN A 214 -14.50 13.86 -9.18
N PRO A 215 -13.92 14.68 -10.08
CA PRO A 215 -12.73 15.47 -9.76
C PRO A 215 -12.98 16.47 -8.62
N PHE A 216 -14.20 17.04 -8.56
CA PHE A 216 -14.56 18.00 -7.52
C PHE A 216 -14.65 17.34 -6.14
N VAL A 217 -15.29 16.18 -6.05
CA VAL A 217 -15.41 15.43 -4.80
C VAL A 217 -14.03 14.98 -4.32
N LEU A 218 -13.23 14.39 -5.22
CA LEU A 218 -11.92 13.88 -4.91
C LEU A 218 -10.95 14.98 -4.46
N SER A 219 -10.89 16.10 -5.19
CA SER A 219 -10.02 17.23 -4.83
C SER A 219 -10.43 17.86 -3.50
N THR A 220 -11.74 18.10 -3.31
CA THR A 220 -12.25 18.73 -2.07
C THR A 220 -11.96 17.86 -0.84
N LYS A 221 -12.16 16.55 -0.94
CA LYS A 221 -11.88 15.63 0.17
C LYS A 221 -10.37 15.49 0.40
N SER A 222 -9.56 15.48 -0.64
CA SER A 222 -8.09 15.49 -0.51
C SER A 222 -7.59 16.73 0.23
N GLU A 223 -8.10 17.92 -0.11
CA GLU A 223 -7.78 19.16 0.60
C GLU A 223 -8.22 19.10 2.07
N ARG A 224 -9.39 18.52 2.35
CA ARG A 224 -9.90 18.32 3.72
C ARG A 224 -8.98 17.39 4.52
N ILE A 225 -8.49 16.30 3.92
CA ILE A 225 -7.52 15.39 4.54
C ILE A 225 -6.23 16.13 4.87
N LEU A 226 -5.67 16.88 3.92
CA LEU A 226 -4.43 17.63 4.14
C LEU A 226 -4.57 18.70 5.23
N LYS A 227 -5.72 19.38 5.27
CA LYS A 227 -6.03 20.35 6.33
C LYS A 227 -6.12 19.65 7.69
N PHE A 228 -6.83 18.53 7.78
CA PHE A 228 -6.94 17.75 9.01
C PHE A 228 -5.59 17.25 9.51
N LEU A 229 -4.74 16.73 8.62
CA LEU A 229 -3.37 16.33 8.95
C LEU A 229 -2.54 17.51 9.50
N SER A 230 -2.67 18.69 8.90
CA SER A 230 -1.98 19.89 9.36
C SER A 230 -2.46 20.34 10.75
N GLU A 231 -3.77 20.33 10.99
CA GLU A 231 -4.38 20.76 12.25
C GLU A 231 -4.04 19.81 13.41
N ASN A 232 -3.86 18.52 13.12
CA ASN A 232 -3.53 17.49 14.12
C ASN A 232 -2.05 17.06 14.09
N SER A 233 -1.18 17.82 13.41
CA SER A 233 0.21 17.45 13.18
C SER A 233 1.01 17.16 14.46
N ALA A 234 0.79 17.91 15.53
CA ALA A 234 1.47 17.69 16.81
C ALA A 234 1.03 16.39 17.52
N GLU A 235 -0.25 16.03 17.41
CA GLU A 235 -0.78 14.77 17.94
C GLU A 235 -0.25 13.59 17.13
N ILE A 236 -0.29 13.71 15.79
CA ILE A 236 0.25 12.70 14.88
C ILE A 236 1.75 12.47 15.15
N ASP A 237 2.54 13.55 15.26
CA ASP A 237 3.97 13.46 15.57
C ASP A 237 4.22 12.70 16.89
N ALA A 238 3.47 13.00 17.95
CA ALA A 238 3.56 12.31 19.22
C ALA A 238 3.22 10.81 19.12
N LEU A 239 2.33 10.42 18.19
CA LEU A 239 1.98 9.02 17.95
C LEU A 239 3.07 8.27 17.17
N ILE A 240 3.77 8.92 16.25
CA ILE A 240 4.64 8.24 15.27
C ILE A 240 6.14 8.43 15.47
N CYS A 241 6.57 9.38 16.31
CA CYS A 241 7.98 9.78 16.39
C CYS A 241 8.96 8.67 16.81
N GLU A 242 8.49 7.67 17.56
CA GLU A 242 9.30 6.52 17.98
C GLU A 242 9.06 5.27 17.10
N LEU A 243 8.26 5.39 16.04
CA LEU A 243 7.91 4.27 15.16
C LEU A 243 8.89 4.13 13.99
N PRO A 244 9.11 2.91 13.48
CA PRO A 244 9.87 2.69 12.26
C PRO A 244 9.36 3.56 11.11
N GLY A 245 10.26 4.07 10.27
CA GLY A 245 9.90 4.87 9.10
C GLY A 245 9.62 6.36 9.38
N TYR A 246 9.63 6.81 10.63
CA TYR A 246 9.64 8.23 10.97
C TYR A 246 11.00 8.87 10.61
N ILE A 247 10.99 10.09 10.05
CA ILE A 247 12.19 10.81 9.59
C ILE A 247 12.27 12.21 10.23
N GLY A 248 11.35 12.57 11.12
CA GLY A 248 11.31 13.89 11.73
C GLY A 248 12.39 14.15 12.77
N SER A 249 12.41 15.37 13.27
CA SER A 249 13.53 16.01 13.99
C SER A 249 13.83 15.49 15.40
N ARG A 250 13.34 14.31 15.78
CA ARG A 250 13.64 13.68 17.06
C ARG A 250 14.06 12.21 16.90
N VAL A 251 15.15 11.99 16.17
CA VAL A 251 16.19 11.18 16.81
C VAL A 251 16.85 12.12 17.80
N LYS A 252 16.57 11.95 19.09
CA LYS A 252 17.28 12.69 20.14
C LYS A 252 18.78 12.54 19.87
N GLN A 253 19.42 13.68 19.61
CA GLN A 253 20.77 13.90 20.07
C GLN A 253 20.70 13.78 21.59
N ASP A 254 21.03 12.59 22.09
CA ASP A 254 21.60 12.34 23.42
C ASP A 254 22.54 11.14 23.28
#